data_AF-A0A1X7SIZ4-F1
#
_entry.id   AF-A0A1X7SIZ4-F1
#
_cell.length_a   1.000
_cell.length_b   1.000
_cell.length_c   1.000
_cell.angle_alpha   90.00
_cell.angle_beta   90.00
_cell.angle_gamma   90.00
#
_symmetry.space_group_name_H-M   'P 1'
#
loop_
_entity.id
_entity.type
_entity.pdbx_description
1 polymer ?
#
loop_
_entity_poly.entity_id
_entity_poly.type
_entity_poly.pdbx_seq_one_letter_code
_entity_poly.pdbx_strand_id
1 'polypeptide(L)'
;MYRYVEFHLYWVLLNITIPPALAPEATPTITDVIEGGIMEIISINEENKGKERKVQVQVDKRITLAQLKEELVPLIGVPPTGFIVYGISGCGEYEIKYEMEELDETVIEILHSGLEKLIVRLGRALGRGEVRIELYLLQVNNTEFCNFMMESIVAKDTPVREFKKQIIEEAKVLGIDCVLELDK
;
A
#
# COMPACT_ATOMS: atom_id res chain seq x y z
N MET A 1 -2.14 -27.46 37.70
CA MET A 1 -3.05 -26.51 37.04
C MET A 1 -2.22 -25.76 36.01
N TYR A 2 -2.17 -26.26 34.78
CA TYR A 2 -1.39 -25.63 33.71
C TYR A 2 -2.19 -24.43 33.20
N ARG A 3 -1.80 -23.22 33.60
CA ARG A 3 -2.24 -22.00 32.91
C ARG A 3 -1.50 -22.00 31.57
N TYR A 4 -2.13 -22.53 30.54
CA TYR A 4 -1.67 -22.31 29.18
C TYR A 4 -1.60 -20.79 28.98
N VAL A 5 -0.40 -20.28 28.72
CA VAL A 5 -0.18 -18.89 28.36
C VAL A 5 -0.77 -18.72 26.96
N GLU A 6 -2.08 -18.48 26.93
CA GLU A 6 -2.90 -18.33 25.72
C GLU A 6 -2.51 -17.09 24.89
N PHE A 7 -1.65 -16.24 25.45
CA PHE A 7 -1.20 -14.97 24.87
C PHE A 7 -0.37 -15.13 23.59
N HIS A 8 0.39 -16.20 23.39
CA HIS A 8 1.27 -16.32 22.21
C HIS A 8 0.63 -17.00 20.99
N LEU A 9 -0.58 -17.56 21.12
CA LEU A 9 -1.23 -18.28 20.01
C LEU A 9 -1.87 -17.34 18.98
N TYR A 10 -2.03 -16.07 19.32
CA TYR A 10 -2.75 -15.11 18.50
C TYR A 10 -1.86 -14.09 17.84
N TRP A 11 -0.55 -14.09 18.09
CA TRP A 11 0.34 -13.13 17.48
C TRP A 11 0.94 -13.68 16.19
N VAL A 12 1.09 -12.82 15.19
CA VAL A 12 1.74 -13.14 13.92
C VAL A 12 2.71 -12.05 13.51
N LEU A 13 3.77 -12.47 12.84
CA LEU A 13 4.82 -11.62 12.33
C LEU A 13 4.45 -11.13 10.92
N LEU A 14 4.39 -9.82 10.72
CA LEU A 14 4.17 -9.20 9.43
C LEU A 14 5.39 -8.38 9.01
N ASN A 15 5.78 -8.54 7.74
CA ASN A 15 6.79 -7.71 7.11
C ASN A 15 6.08 -6.63 6.29
N ILE A 16 6.30 -5.38 6.65
CA ILE A 16 5.63 -4.21 6.06
C ILE A 16 6.68 -3.30 5.42
N THR A 17 6.52 -3.00 4.14
CA THR A 17 7.31 -1.98 3.45
C THR A 17 6.54 -0.67 3.45
N ILE A 18 7.11 0.37 4.05
CA ILE A 18 6.52 1.70 4.18
C ILE A 18 7.29 2.67 3.27
N PRO A 19 6.61 3.60 2.55
CA PRO A 19 7.26 4.61 1.73
C PRO A 19 8.04 5.58 2.62
N PRO A 20 8.98 6.37 2.04
CA PRO A 20 9.79 7.25 2.85
C PRO A 20 8.92 8.39 3.37
N ALA A 21 8.98 8.64 4.68
CA ALA A 21 8.21 9.69 5.30
C ALA A 21 8.54 11.06 4.66
N LEU A 22 7.51 11.87 4.39
CA LEU A 22 7.70 13.31 4.19
C LEU A 22 8.15 13.88 5.55
N ALA A 23 9.46 14.08 5.72
CA ALA A 23 10.19 14.47 6.95
C ALA A 23 9.65 15.74 7.68
N PRO A 24 10.11 16.11 8.91
CA PRO A 24 11.20 15.54 9.73
C PRO A 24 10.82 15.21 11.21
N GLU A 25 11.76 14.57 11.91
CA GLU A 25 11.86 14.54 13.39
C GLU A 25 10.69 13.96 14.19
N ALA A 26 10.43 12.67 14.01
CA ALA A 26 10.16 11.82 15.16
C ALA A 26 10.74 10.44 14.84
N THR A 27 11.96 10.18 15.31
CA THR A 27 12.39 8.82 15.57
C THR A 27 11.30 8.24 16.49
N PRO A 28 10.48 7.25 16.08
CA PRO A 28 9.62 6.61 17.05
C PRO A 28 10.57 5.95 18.04
N THR A 29 10.59 6.50 19.24
CA THR A 29 11.39 6.01 20.35
C THR A 29 11.03 4.54 20.52
N ILE A 30 12.04 3.68 20.38
CA ILE A 30 11.99 2.29 20.82
C ILE A 30 11.37 2.32 22.22
N THR A 31 10.27 1.61 22.45
CA THR A 31 9.37 1.66 23.62
C THR A 31 8.33 2.79 23.67
N ASP A 32 7.46 2.86 22.67
CA ASP A 32 6.05 3.10 22.97
C ASP A 32 5.32 1.77 22.72
N VAL A 33 5.14 1.00 23.80
CA VAL A 33 4.05 0.03 23.87
C VAL A 33 2.81 0.84 23.57
N ILE A 34 2.21 0.70 22.39
CA ILE A 34 0.92 1.29 22.09
C ILE A 34 -0.02 0.71 23.15
N GLU A 35 -0.39 1.54 24.13
CA GLU A 35 -1.17 1.18 25.31
C GLU A 35 -2.52 0.64 24.84
N GLY A 36 -2.59 -0.68 24.65
CA GLY A 36 -3.71 -1.37 23.99
C GLY A 36 -3.36 -2.67 23.28
N GLY A 37 -2.07 -2.99 23.09
CA GLY A 37 -1.53 -4.35 22.98
C GLY A 37 -2.09 -5.25 21.87
N ILE A 38 -2.33 -4.70 20.68
CA ILE A 38 -2.67 -5.48 19.47
C ILE A 38 -1.59 -5.43 18.38
N MET A 39 -0.61 -4.52 18.48
CA MET A 39 0.56 -4.46 17.60
C MET A 39 1.83 -4.09 18.40
N GLU A 40 2.94 -4.76 18.09
CA GLU A 40 4.27 -4.50 18.65
C GLU A 40 5.31 -4.42 17.51
N ILE A 41 6.17 -3.40 17.53
CA ILE A 41 7.22 -3.24 16.51
C ILE A 41 8.46 -4.01 16.93
N ILE A 42 8.89 -4.99 16.13
CA ILE A 42 10.06 -5.82 16.43
C ILE A 42 11.33 -5.19 15.88
N SER A 43 11.31 -4.77 14.61
CA SER A 43 12.48 -4.19 13.98
C SER A 43 12.13 -3.22 12.87
N ILE A 44 13.05 -2.30 12.62
CA ILE A 44 12.95 -1.28 11.60
C ILE A 44 14.29 -1.23 10.86
N ASN A 45 14.24 -1.55 9.57
CA ASN A 45 15.37 -1.45 8.67
C ASN A 45 15.10 -0.37 7.62
N GLU A 46 15.94 0.65 7.56
CA GLU A 46 15.95 1.60 6.45
C GLU A 46 16.81 1.03 5.33
N GLU A 47 16.16 0.44 4.32
CA GLU A 47 16.86 -0.07 3.15
C GLU A 47 16.79 0.99 2.03
N ASN A 48 17.80 1.05 1.16
CA ASN A 48 17.82 1.98 0.01
C ASN A 48 17.80 3.49 0.32
N LYS A 49 18.80 4.01 1.07
CA LYS A 49 19.13 5.46 1.14
C LYS A 49 17.91 6.41 1.22
N GLY A 50 16.93 6.09 2.08
CA GLY A 50 15.74 6.93 2.28
C GLY A 50 14.64 6.79 1.23
N LYS A 51 14.58 5.68 0.48
CA LYS A 51 13.48 5.40 -0.47
C LYS A 51 12.40 4.48 0.09
N GLU A 52 12.72 3.51 0.94
CA GLU A 52 11.72 2.58 1.51
C GLU A 52 12.16 2.11 2.91
N ARG A 53 11.21 1.95 3.84
CA ARG A 53 11.47 1.48 5.21
C ARG A 53 10.81 0.13 5.40
N LYS A 54 11.61 -0.91 5.69
CA LYS A 54 11.10 -2.24 6.02
C LYS A 54 10.90 -2.33 7.53
N VAL A 55 9.66 -2.51 7.95
CA VAL A 55 9.26 -2.66 9.35
C VAL A 55 8.75 -4.06 9.56
N GLN A 56 9.20 -4.69 10.62
CA GLN A 56 8.68 -5.96 11.08
C GLN A 56 7.85 -5.73 12.34
N VAL A 57 6.57 -6.09 12.28
CA VAL A 57 5.63 -5.93 13.39
C VAL A 57 5.05 -7.27 13.79
N GLN A 58 4.79 -7.44 15.08
CA GLN A 58 3.98 -8.51 15.62
C GLN A 58 2.57 -7.96 15.82
N VAL A 59 1.54 -8.65 15.32
CA VAL A 59 0.14 -8.21 15.46
C VAL A 59 -0.73 -9.34 15.97
N ASP A 60 -1.80 -9.01 16.69
CA ASP A 60 -2.85 -9.99 17.00
C ASP A 60 -3.61 -10.34 15.72
N LYS A 61 -3.61 -11.62 15.34
CA LYS A 61 -4.21 -12.16 14.12
C LYS A 61 -5.73 -12.01 14.06
N ARG A 62 -6.40 -11.67 15.17
CA ARG A 62 -7.85 -11.46 15.24
C ARG A 62 -8.26 -10.04 14.84
N ILE A 63 -7.31 -9.10 14.74
CA ILE A 63 -7.64 -7.74 14.34
C ILE A 63 -8.07 -7.70 12.88
N THR A 64 -8.89 -6.72 12.55
CA THR A 64 -9.27 -6.45 11.17
C THR A 64 -8.21 -5.61 10.45
N LEU A 65 -8.27 -5.60 9.12
CA LEU A 65 -7.44 -4.70 8.32
C LEU A 65 -7.67 -3.22 8.69
N ALA A 66 -8.91 -2.82 9.01
CA ALA A 66 -9.21 -1.48 9.49
C ALA A 66 -8.40 -1.11 10.75
N GLN A 67 -8.38 -2.02 11.73
CA GLN A 67 -7.63 -1.83 12.98
C GLN A 67 -6.12 -1.81 12.72
N LEU A 68 -5.62 -2.71 11.87
CA LEU A 68 -4.22 -2.70 11.45
C LEU A 68 -3.83 -1.35 10.82
N LYS A 69 -4.71 -0.74 10.00
CA LYS A 69 -4.45 0.58 9.42
C LYS A 69 -4.36 1.68 10.48
N GLU A 70 -5.20 1.66 11.52
CA GLU A 70 -5.10 2.62 12.64
C GLU A 70 -3.75 2.49 13.36
N GLU A 71 -3.31 1.27 13.63
CA GLU A 71 -2.01 1.00 14.28
C GLU A 71 -0.80 1.43 13.42
N LEU A 72 -0.97 1.50 12.10
CA LEU A 72 0.06 1.99 11.18
C LEU A 72 0.13 3.53 11.08
N VAL A 73 -0.90 4.26 11.52
CA VAL A 73 -0.94 5.74 11.45
C VAL A 73 0.26 6.39 12.14
N PRO A 74 0.67 6.00 13.37
CA PRO A 74 1.83 6.59 14.03
C PRO A 74 3.15 6.34 13.28
N LEU A 75 3.24 5.25 12.49
CA LEU A 75 4.44 4.90 11.74
C LEU A 75 4.55 5.64 10.40
N ILE A 76 3.40 5.97 9.79
CA ILE A 76 3.33 6.61 8.47
C ILE A 76 3.18 8.13 8.60
N GLY A 77 2.51 8.60 9.66
CA GLY A 77 2.20 10.02 9.89
C GLY A 77 1.02 10.55 9.08
N VAL A 78 0.23 9.67 8.43
CA VAL A 78 -0.97 10.05 7.67
C VAL A 78 -2.17 9.21 8.13
N PRO A 79 -3.41 9.75 8.08
CA PRO A 79 -4.58 9.01 8.50
C PRO A 79 -4.80 7.75 7.64
N PRO A 80 -5.61 6.78 8.09
CA PRO A 80 -5.87 5.52 7.37
C PRO A 80 -6.41 5.72 5.95
N THR A 81 -7.06 6.85 5.68
CA THR A 81 -7.58 7.23 4.36
C THR A 81 -6.52 7.80 3.42
N GLY A 82 -5.37 8.21 3.96
CA GLY A 82 -4.25 8.81 3.22
C GLY A 82 -3.20 7.80 2.74
N PHE A 83 -3.39 6.50 3.01
CA PHE A 83 -2.54 5.45 2.48
C PHE A 83 -3.31 4.17 2.12
N ILE A 84 -2.68 3.39 1.26
CA ILE A 84 -3.20 2.15 0.69
C ILE A 84 -2.31 1.00 1.13
N VAL A 85 -2.92 -0.13 1.45
CA VAL A 85 -2.22 -1.36 1.84
C VAL A 85 -2.36 -2.36 0.69
N TYR A 86 -1.22 -2.84 0.19
CA TYR A 86 -1.15 -3.87 -0.82
C TYR A 86 -0.65 -5.18 -0.19
N GLY A 87 -1.30 -6.27 -0.55
CA GLY A 87 -0.80 -7.62 -0.30
C GLY A 87 0.11 -8.09 -1.41
N ILE A 88 1.19 -8.77 -1.05
CA ILE A 88 1.95 -9.62 -1.95
C ILE A 88 1.69 -11.07 -1.55
N SER A 89 1.20 -11.86 -2.50
CA SER A 89 1.11 -13.31 -2.38
C SER A 89 1.96 -14.01 -3.45
N GLY A 90 2.41 -15.22 -3.13
CA GLY A 90 3.27 -16.02 -4.02
C GLY A 90 4.77 -15.77 -3.83
N CYS A 91 5.58 -16.64 -4.42
CA CYS A 91 7.03 -16.66 -4.23
C CYS A 91 7.76 -16.61 -5.59
N GLY A 92 8.82 -15.81 -5.67
CA GLY A 92 9.68 -15.69 -6.86
C GLY A 92 9.04 -14.87 -7.97
N GLU A 93 9.06 -15.40 -9.20
CA GLU A 93 8.55 -14.69 -10.40
C GLU A 93 7.02 -14.58 -10.46
N TYR A 94 6.30 -15.22 -9.53
CA TYR A 94 4.83 -15.24 -9.45
C TYR A 94 4.28 -14.38 -8.30
N GLU A 95 5.03 -13.38 -7.83
CA GLU A 95 4.52 -12.42 -6.85
C GLU A 95 3.32 -11.65 -7.44
N ILE A 96 2.13 -11.88 -6.88
CA ILE A 96 0.91 -11.16 -7.23
C ILE A 96 0.73 -10.04 -6.21
N LYS A 97 0.66 -8.81 -6.71
CA LYS A 97 0.34 -7.63 -5.91
C LYS A 97 -1.13 -7.27 -6.08
N TYR A 98 -1.87 -7.16 -4.98
CA TYR A 98 -3.28 -6.78 -4.97
C TYR A 98 -3.56 -5.74 -3.89
N GLU A 99 -4.49 -4.83 -4.16
CA GLU A 99 -4.96 -3.83 -3.19
C GLU A 99 -5.89 -4.51 -2.18
N MET A 100 -5.68 -4.26 -0.88
CA MET A 100 -6.56 -4.79 0.15
C MET A 100 -7.69 -3.80 0.42
N GLU A 101 -8.86 -4.08 -0.15
CA GLU A 101 -10.05 -3.24 -0.05
C GLU A 101 -10.99 -3.66 1.10
N GLU A 102 -10.98 -4.94 1.47
CA GLU A 102 -11.89 -5.51 2.48
C GLU A 102 -11.41 -5.19 3.90
N LEU A 103 -11.83 -4.03 4.42
CA LEU A 103 -11.42 -3.54 5.74
C LEU A 103 -11.91 -4.40 6.93
N ASP A 104 -12.96 -5.18 6.73
CA ASP A 104 -13.55 -6.08 7.73
C ASP A 104 -12.86 -7.45 7.79
N GLU A 105 -12.02 -7.80 6.80
CA GLU A 105 -11.24 -9.03 6.82
C GLU A 105 -10.25 -9.03 7.98
N THR A 106 -10.15 -10.17 8.64
CA THR A 106 -9.20 -10.36 9.75
C THR A 106 -7.81 -10.70 9.24
N VAL A 107 -6.76 -10.32 9.99
CA VAL A 107 -5.37 -10.63 9.63
C VAL A 107 -5.16 -12.14 9.42
N ILE A 108 -5.86 -13.00 10.17
CA ILE A 108 -5.80 -14.45 9.97
C ILE A 108 -6.36 -14.90 8.61
N GLU A 109 -7.46 -14.30 8.14
CA GLU A 109 -8.03 -14.61 6.82
C GLU A 109 -7.10 -14.15 5.71
N ILE A 110 -6.55 -12.94 5.85
CA ILE A 110 -5.55 -12.38 4.96
C ILE A 110 -4.32 -13.30 4.87
N LEU A 111 -3.84 -13.83 5.99
CA LEU A 111 -2.69 -14.75 6.01
C LEU A 111 -3.01 -16.10 5.37
N HIS A 112 -4.22 -16.62 5.57
CA HIS A 112 -4.66 -17.86 4.91
C HIS A 112 -4.76 -17.72 3.39
N SER A 113 -4.88 -16.49 2.86
CA SER A 113 -4.82 -16.24 1.42
C SER A 113 -3.40 -16.39 0.81
N GLY A 114 -2.39 -16.64 1.64
CA GLY A 114 -0.99 -16.76 1.19
C GLY A 114 -0.24 -15.42 1.15
N LEU A 115 -0.63 -14.46 1.99
CA LEU A 115 0.09 -13.21 2.16
C LEU A 115 1.50 -13.47 2.71
N GLU A 116 2.52 -12.97 2.01
CA GLU A 116 3.90 -13.01 2.46
C GLU A 116 4.40 -11.65 2.99
N LYS A 117 4.01 -10.56 2.33
CA LYS A 117 4.50 -9.20 2.60
C LYS A 117 3.39 -8.18 2.39
N LEU A 118 3.40 -7.13 3.19
CA LEU A 118 2.55 -5.95 3.02
C LEU A 118 3.37 -4.79 2.46
N ILE A 119 2.81 -4.07 1.51
CA ILE A 119 3.37 -2.81 1.01
C ILE A 119 2.37 -1.70 1.27
N VAL A 120 2.80 -0.68 2.00
CA VAL A 120 2.06 0.56 2.13
C VAL A 120 2.46 1.51 1.00
N ARG A 121 1.51 2.23 0.43
CA ARG A 121 1.77 3.38 -0.45
C ARG A 121 0.97 4.58 0.02
N LEU A 122 1.58 5.76 -0.02
CA LEU A 122 0.87 7.02 0.22
C LEU A 122 -0.07 7.30 -0.94
N GLY A 123 -1.33 7.63 -0.65
CA GLY A 123 -2.36 7.85 -1.65
C GLY A 123 -3.76 7.65 -1.07
N ARG A 124 -4.77 8.18 -1.74
CA ARG A 124 -6.17 7.95 -1.33
C ARG A 124 -6.61 6.54 -1.73
N ALA A 125 -7.39 5.90 -0.87
CA ALA A 125 -8.11 4.68 -1.21
C ALA A 125 -9.07 4.93 -2.39
N LEU A 126 -9.36 3.90 -3.16
CA LEU A 126 -10.36 3.98 -4.24
C LEU A 126 -11.76 4.23 -3.66
N GLY A 127 -12.45 5.22 -4.19
CA GLY A 127 -13.87 5.43 -3.93
C GLY A 127 -14.73 4.32 -4.54
N ARG A 128 -15.99 4.23 -4.11
CA ARG A 128 -16.95 3.25 -4.67
C ARG A 128 -17.05 3.45 -6.18
N GLY A 129 -16.65 2.42 -6.93
CA GLY A 129 -16.67 2.44 -8.38
C GLY A 129 -15.49 3.16 -9.01
N GLU A 130 -14.45 3.54 -8.27
CA GLU A 130 -13.18 3.96 -8.85
C GLU A 130 -12.27 2.76 -9.14
N VAL A 131 -11.40 2.88 -10.13
CA VAL A 131 -10.40 1.90 -10.51
C VAL A 131 -9.07 2.62 -10.69
N ARG A 132 -7.99 2.05 -10.15
CA ARG A 132 -6.62 2.51 -10.37
C ARG A 132 -6.08 1.89 -11.65
N ILE A 133 -5.56 2.69 -12.56
CA ILE A 133 -5.05 2.25 -13.86
C ILE A 133 -3.61 2.74 -14.02
N GLU A 134 -2.73 1.83 -14.40
CA GLU A 134 -1.36 2.15 -14.82
C GLU A 134 -1.36 2.51 -16.31
N LEU A 135 -0.86 3.70 -16.63
CA LEU A 135 -0.75 4.20 -17.98
C LEU A 135 0.68 4.05 -18.47
N TYR A 136 0.82 3.49 -19.66
CA TYR A 136 2.10 3.27 -20.32
C TYR A 136 2.18 4.09 -21.61
N LEU A 137 3.35 4.67 -21.87
CA LEU A 137 3.66 5.35 -23.10
C LEU A 137 4.23 4.36 -24.11
N LEU A 138 3.53 4.22 -25.23
CA LEU A 138 3.95 3.37 -26.34
C LEU A 138 4.85 4.17 -27.31
N GLN A 139 6.11 3.77 -27.44
CA GLN A 139 7.10 4.34 -28.35
C GLN A 139 7.43 3.35 -29.46
N VAL A 140 6.70 3.44 -30.58
CA VAL A 140 6.75 2.45 -31.69
C VAL A 140 8.15 2.31 -32.32
N ASN A 141 9.00 3.34 -32.22
CA ASN A 141 10.31 3.39 -32.88
C ASN A 141 11.51 3.21 -31.92
N ASN A 142 11.28 2.86 -30.65
CA ASN A 142 12.33 2.75 -29.65
C ASN A 142 12.54 1.28 -29.22
N THR A 143 13.76 0.96 -28.78
CA THR A 143 14.10 -0.40 -28.29
C THR A 143 13.26 -0.77 -27.06
N GLU A 144 13.02 0.21 -26.18
CA GLU A 144 12.02 0.15 -25.10
C GLU A 144 10.71 0.76 -25.59
N PHE A 145 9.84 -0.10 -26.13
CA PHE A 145 8.62 0.33 -26.81
C PHE A 145 7.47 0.67 -25.84
N CYS A 146 7.56 0.29 -24.56
CA CYS A 146 6.49 0.47 -23.58
C CYS A 146 7.09 0.89 -22.25
N ASN A 147 6.91 2.16 -21.89
CA ASN A 147 7.44 2.73 -20.66
C ASN A 147 6.32 3.16 -19.74
N PHE A 148 6.43 2.85 -18.44
CA PHE A 148 5.48 3.35 -17.44
C PHE A 148 5.47 4.88 -17.46
N MET A 149 4.29 5.47 -17.55
CA MET A 149 4.11 6.92 -17.65
C MET A 149 3.62 7.47 -16.32
N MET A 150 2.45 7.02 -15.86
CA MET A 150 1.87 7.41 -14.59
C MET A 150 0.76 6.44 -14.17
N GLU A 151 0.29 6.60 -12.95
CA GLU A 151 -0.89 5.92 -12.41
C GLU A 151 -2.03 6.93 -12.29
N SER A 152 -3.24 6.55 -12.69
CA SER A 152 -4.43 7.41 -12.66
C SER A 152 -5.61 6.68 -12.02
N ILE A 153 -6.53 7.42 -11.40
CA ILE A 153 -7.75 6.88 -10.79
C ILE A 153 -8.94 7.34 -11.62
N VAL A 154 -9.74 6.39 -12.11
CA VAL A 154 -10.90 6.68 -12.96
C VAL A 154 -12.15 6.01 -12.41
N ALA A 155 -13.30 6.66 -12.50
CA ALA A 155 -14.56 6.01 -12.19
C ALA A 155 -14.92 4.97 -13.27
N LYS A 156 -15.46 3.84 -12.85
CA LYS A 156 -16.05 2.83 -13.70
C LYS A 156 -17.13 3.50 -14.56
N ASP A 157 -17.19 3.10 -15.82
CA ASP A 157 -18.08 3.67 -16.83
C ASP A 157 -17.77 5.12 -17.26
N THR A 158 -16.62 5.69 -16.85
CA THR A 158 -16.14 6.98 -17.39
C THR A 158 -15.92 6.85 -18.90
N PRO A 159 -16.53 7.72 -19.74
CA PRO A 159 -16.30 7.73 -21.17
C PRO A 159 -14.83 7.95 -21.50
N VAL A 160 -14.29 7.20 -22.46
CA VAL A 160 -12.88 7.29 -22.88
C VAL A 160 -12.47 8.73 -23.23
N ARG A 161 -13.38 9.51 -23.80
CA ARG A 161 -13.14 10.92 -24.13
C ARG A 161 -12.88 11.78 -22.89
N GLU A 162 -13.62 11.56 -21.82
CA GLU A 162 -13.44 12.29 -20.56
C GLU A 162 -12.17 11.81 -19.86
N PHE A 163 -11.94 10.50 -19.86
CA PHE A 163 -10.72 9.93 -19.31
C PHE A 163 -9.46 10.46 -20.02
N LYS A 164 -9.45 10.57 -21.35
CA LYS A 164 -8.34 11.19 -22.09
C LYS A 164 -8.07 12.64 -21.66
N LYS A 165 -9.12 13.43 -21.38
CA LYS A 165 -8.95 14.81 -20.88
C LYS A 165 -8.31 14.83 -19.50
N GLN A 166 -8.80 13.97 -18.59
CA GLN A 166 -8.24 13.81 -17.26
C GLN A 166 -6.74 13.44 -17.33
N ILE A 167 -6.38 12.48 -18.18
CA ILE A 167 -4.96 12.09 -18.40
C ILE A 167 -4.11 13.28 -18.84
N ILE A 168 -4.59 14.10 -19.77
CA ILE A 168 -3.85 15.29 -20.24
C ILE A 168 -3.65 16.29 -19.09
N GLU A 169 -4.66 16.49 -18.24
CA GLU A 169 -4.56 17.40 -17.09
C GLU A 169 -3.61 16.87 -16.01
N GLU A 170 -3.71 15.59 -15.66
CA GLU A 170 -2.81 14.93 -14.70
C GLU A 170 -1.36 14.90 -15.20
N ALA A 171 -1.14 14.59 -16.48
CA ALA A 171 0.18 14.61 -17.12
C ALA A 171 0.83 16.00 -17.00
N LYS A 172 0.07 17.06 -17.25
CA LYS A 172 0.57 18.45 -17.13
C LYS A 172 1.01 18.79 -15.71
N VAL A 173 0.27 18.35 -14.68
CA VAL A 173 0.66 18.55 -13.28
C VAL A 173 1.98 17.85 -12.97
N LEU A 174 2.21 16.68 -13.56
CA LEU A 174 3.46 15.93 -13.44
C LEU A 174 4.59 16.43 -14.36
N GLY A 175 4.33 17.45 -15.18
CA GLY A 175 5.30 17.98 -16.16
C GLY A 175 5.56 17.04 -17.34
N ILE A 176 4.68 16.06 -17.57
CA ILE A 176 4.73 15.15 -18.70
C ILE A 176 3.96 15.78 -19.86
N ASP A 177 4.62 15.97 -21.01
CA ASP A 177 3.97 16.44 -22.22
C ASP A 177 3.25 15.28 -22.92
N CYS A 178 1.93 15.22 -22.76
CA CYS A 178 1.08 14.19 -23.39
C CYS A 178 0.12 14.83 -24.40
N VAL A 179 0.26 14.44 -25.67
CA VAL A 179 -0.68 14.79 -26.74
C VAL A 179 -1.55 13.57 -27.05
N LEU A 180 -2.77 13.53 -26.52
CA LEU A 180 -3.75 12.49 -26.85
C LEU A 180 -4.81 13.05 -27.81
N GLU A 181 -5.06 12.35 -28.92
CA GLU A 181 -6.16 12.69 -29.84
C GLU A 181 -7.53 12.42 -29.16
N LEU A 182 -8.34 13.47 -29.01
CA LEU A 182 -9.61 13.42 -28.27
C LEU A 182 -10.82 12.98 -29.13
N ASP A 183 -10.71 12.99 -30.46
CA ASP A 183 -11.85 12.87 -31.38
C ASP A 183 -11.77 11.67 -32.34
N LYS A 184 -11.30 10.50 -31.86
CA LYS A 184 -11.43 9.21 -32.57
C LYS A 184 -12.28 8.24 -31.77
#